data_AF-A0A2N9Y989-F1
#
_entry.id   AF-A0A2N9Y989-F1
#
_cell.length_a   1.000
_cell.length_b   1.000
_cell.length_c   1.000
_cell.angle_alpha   90.00
_cell.angle_beta   90.00
_cell.angle_gamma   90.00
#
_symmetry.space_group_name_H-M   'P 1'
#
loop_
_entity.id
_entity.type
_entity.pdbx_description
1 polymer ?
#
loop_
_entity_poly.entity_id
_entity_poly.type
_entity_poly.pdbx_seq_one_letter_code
_entity_poly.pdbx_strand_id
1 'polypeptide(L)'
;MVGSLLPSHATEFEKCLADACDFHQDVDGAVLGISRAKLITRPPRFLPWLIEEYGLGELTPYVPNLYDLIDQGLAWQRLRGSVAAIELGLQWLELSARFTPAWSERAWWNSFQLDFDQLPEQNSLEAIEAIVGLSKSFRSDFRRSTYGYDVGATECDMSRLDDSMLDFESGVRLTARDTLFSFGRTTEINHTLTKEEGKLIGNWIDDFDEELSWNQIDYPWDLANFPWCSVKKHERDILMAEWFQNRPLYLALRNANNALIGYRRCNIVQPIEQAIDGAYSHCGNRFNPSPTGTMLFLSARTDFEDVENKQAASVSVLVHGIPKQDIPIGKLWLEAHELEGGVEILKTPINIPLRADVREQFKILLRF
;
A
#
# COMPACT_ATOMS: atom_id res chain seq x y z
N MET A 1 42.07 34.89 42.25
CA MET A 1 42.81 36.14 42.45
C MET A 1 44.25 35.87 42.13
N VAL A 2 44.74 36.44 41.02
CA VAL A 2 46.11 36.25 40.52
C VAL A 2 47.13 36.91 41.44
N GLY A 3 46.73 37.89 42.25
CA GLY A 3 47.55 38.49 43.30
C GLY A 3 48.09 37.50 44.33
N SER A 4 47.48 36.31 44.48
CA SER A 4 47.97 35.23 45.35
C SER A 4 49.06 34.35 44.70
N LEU A 5 49.28 34.49 43.38
CA LEU A 5 50.35 33.81 42.65
C LEU A 5 51.66 34.62 42.67
N LEU A 6 51.62 35.87 43.14
CA LEU A 6 52.81 36.71 43.29
C LEU A 6 53.67 36.26 44.47
N PRO A 7 55.00 36.50 44.44
CA PRO A 7 55.89 36.21 45.55
C PRO A 7 55.47 36.89 46.85
N SER A 8 55.88 36.32 47.99
CA SER A 8 55.52 36.80 49.34
C SER A 8 55.92 38.26 49.62
N HIS A 9 56.89 38.81 48.88
CA HIS A 9 57.37 40.19 49.00
C HIS A 9 56.65 41.20 48.09
N ALA A 10 55.63 40.78 47.32
CA ALA A 10 54.90 41.67 46.43
C ALA A 10 54.13 42.75 47.21
N THR A 11 54.24 43.99 46.72
CA THR A 11 53.56 45.16 47.28
C THR A 11 52.05 45.13 47.01
N GLU A 12 51.27 45.88 47.78
CA GLU A 12 49.81 45.95 47.57
C GLU A 12 49.43 46.48 46.19
N PHE A 13 50.19 47.45 45.67
CA PHE A 13 49.98 47.98 44.34
C PHE A 13 50.19 46.92 43.25
N GLU A 14 51.23 46.09 43.36
CA GLU A 14 51.50 45.00 42.42
C GLU A 14 50.43 43.92 42.46
N LYS A 15 49.90 43.60 43.66
CA LYS A 15 48.77 42.67 43.81
C LYS A 15 47.50 43.20 43.16
N CYS A 16 47.15 44.46 43.40
CA CYS A 16 46.00 45.11 42.77
C CYS A 16 46.15 45.24 41.25
N LEU A 17 47.35 45.54 40.75
CA LEU A 17 47.63 45.59 39.31
C LEU A 17 47.52 44.19 38.68
N ALA A 18 48.00 43.15 39.35
CA ALA A 18 47.88 41.77 38.87
C ALA A 18 46.43 41.29 38.83
N ASP A 19 45.62 41.62 39.84
CA ASP A 19 44.19 41.29 39.84
C ASP A 19 43.41 42.12 38.80
N ALA A 20 43.79 43.38 38.55
CA ALA A 20 43.18 44.21 37.51
C ALA A 20 43.55 43.77 36.08
N CYS A 21 44.74 43.17 35.90
CA CYS A 21 45.21 42.58 34.64
C CYS A 21 44.82 41.10 34.50
N ASP A 22 43.97 40.57 35.38
CA ASP A 22 43.51 39.18 35.35
C ASP A 22 42.44 38.97 34.26
N PHE A 23 42.89 38.93 33.00
CA PHE A 23 42.04 38.58 31.85
C PHE A 23 41.52 37.13 31.92
N HIS A 24 42.01 36.30 32.85
CA HIS A 24 41.56 34.93 32.98
C HIS A 24 40.07 34.89 33.34
N GLN A 25 39.58 35.81 34.17
CA GLN A 25 38.16 35.82 34.58
C GLN A 25 37.22 36.05 33.40
N ASP A 26 37.63 36.85 32.42
CA ASP A 26 36.83 37.14 31.22
C ASP A 26 36.81 35.95 30.23
N VAL A 27 37.83 35.09 30.26
CA VAL A 27 38.02 34.00 29.30
C VAL A 27 37.69 32.62 29.91
N ASP A 28 37.70 32.48 31.23
CA ASP A 28 37.49 31.21 31.95
C ASP A 28 36.14 30.58 31.59
N GLY A 29 35.09 31.40 31.50
CA GLY A 29 33.77 30.94 31.06
C GLY A 29 33.78 30.37 29.63
N ALA A 30 34.55 30.98 28.73
CA ALA A 30 34.70 30.48 27.36
C ALA A 30 35.52 29.18 27.32
N VAL A 31 36.61 29.09 28.10
CA VAL A 31 37.44 27.87 28.22
C VAL A 31 36.62 26.70 28.76
N LEU A 32 35.87 26.92 29.84
CA LEU A 32 34.96 25.92 30.39
C LEU A 32 33.85 25.56 29.38
N GLY A 33 33.38 26.53 28.61
CA GLY A 33 32.40 26.35 27.54
C GLY A 33 32.86 25.42 26.41
N ILE A 34 34.16 25.42 26.04
CA ILE A 34 34.70 24.56 24.98
C ILE A 34 34.44 23.08 25.28
N SER A 35 34.69 22.66 26.52
CA SER A 35 34.50 21.26 26.94
C SER A 35 33.03 20.80 26.86
N ARG A 36 32.09 21.73 27.02
CA ARG A 36 30.63 21.47 27.05
C ARG A 36 29.94 21.70 25.71
N ALA A 37 30.63 22.35 24.76
CA ALA A 37 30.06 22.83 23.52
C ALA A 37 29.44 21.71 22.66
N LYS A 38 29.99 20.49 22.70
CA LYS A 38 29.49 19.34 21.90
C LYS A 38 28.36 18.57 22.57
N LEU A 39 28.39 18.44 23.90
CA LEU A 39 27.54 17.51 24.64
C LEU A 39 26.34 18.16 25.31
N ILE A 40 26.46 19.43 25.74
CA ILE A 40 25.47 20.06 26.63
C ILE A 40 24.87 21.32 25.99
N THR A 41 25.71 22.30 25.62
CA THR A 41 25.21 23.64 25.24
C THR A 41 24.94 23.78 23.73
N ARG A 42 25.62 23.00 22.88
CA ARG A 42 25.49 22.95 21.41
C ARG A 42 25.04 24.27 20.77
N PRO A 43 25.94 25.28 20.67
CA PRO A 43 25.59 26.55 20.06
C PRO A 43 25.09 26.36 18.61
N PRO A 44 24.03 27.06 18.15
CA PRO A 44 23.47 26.85 16.81
C PRO A 44 24.49 26.96 15.67
N ARG A 45 25.45 27.89 15.81
CA ARG A 45 26.53 28.10 14.84
C ARG A 45 27.50 26.92 14.69
N PHE A 46 27.55 26.02 15.67
CA PHE A 46 28.43 24.85 15.64
C PHE A 46 27.74 23.63 15.04
N LEU A 47 26.40 23.61 14.96
CA LEU A 47 25.66 22.43 14.50
C LEU A 47 26.09 21.93 13.12
N PRO A 48 26.29 22.79 12.08
CA PRO A 48 26.72 22.31 10.77
C PRO A 48 28.09 21.61 10.84
N TRP A 49 29.02 22.17 11.62
CA TRP A 49 30.35 21.60 11.82
C TRP A 49 30.32 20.29 12.61
N LEU A 50 29.41 20.17 13.59
CA LEU A 50 29.21 18.93 14.32
C LEU A 50 28.61 17.84 13.44
N ILE A 51 27.68 18.20 12.54
CA ILE A 51 27.09 17.25 11.59
C ILE A 51 28.16 16.73 10.62
N GLU A 52 29.03 17.62 10.12
CA GLU A 52 30.17 17.24 9.29
C GLU A 52 31.16 16.36 10.06
N GLU A 53 31.53 16.75 11.29
CA GLU A 53 32.42 15.98 12.16
C GLU A 53 31.90 14.57 12.42
N TYR A 54 30.60 14.42 12.68
CA TYR A 54 29.96 13.12 12.90
C TYR A 54 29.59 12.39 11.61
N GLY A 55 29.76 12.99 10.42
CA GLY A 55 29.38 12.36 9.15
C GLY A 55 27.87 12.11 9.01
N LEU A 56 27.04 12.97 9.59
CA LEU A 56 25.57 12.86 9.58
C LEU A 56 24.92 13.59 8.40
N GLY A 57 25.71 14.14 7.48
CA GLY A 57 25.22 14.95 6.36
C GLY A 57 24.20 14.23 5.47
N GLU A 58 24.36 12.92 5.27
CA GLU A 58 23.44 12.11 4.45
C GLU A 58 22.04 11.96 5.08
N LEU A 59 21.91 12.21 6.38
CA LEU A 59 20.66 12.07 7.12
C LEU A 59 19.84 13.36 7.22
N THR A 60 20.45 14.50 6.86
CA THR A 60 19.81 15.83 6.86
C THR A 60 18.45 15.88 6.15
N PRO A 61 18.21 15.15 5.03
CA PRO A 61 16.91 15.15 4.36
C PRO A 61 15.76 14.54 5.19
N TYR A 62 16.07 13.64 6.13
CA TYR A 62 15.06 12.90 6.91
C TYR A 62 14.77 13.56 8.27
N VAL A 63 15.76 14.23 8.85
CA VAL A 63 15.64 14.89 10.17
C VAL A 63 15.96 16.38 10.02
N PRO A 64 14.94 17.24 9.82
CA PRO A 64 15.15 18.67 9.54
C PRO A 64 15.78 19.44 10.70
N ASN A 65 15.48 19.05 11.95
CA ASN A 65 16.04 19.71 13.13
C ASN A 65 17.45 19.19 13.41
N LEU A 66 18.45 20.06 13.28
CA LEU A 66 19.86 19.71 13.46
C LEU A 66 20.21 19.23 14.88
N TYR A 67 19.47 19.68 15.90
CA TYR A 67 19.66 19.18 17.26
C TYR A 67 19.23 17.73 17.38
N ASP A 68 18.04 17.41 16.88
CA ASP A 68 17.48 16.06 16.87
C ASP A 68 18.31 15.13 15.98
N LEU A 69 18.82 15.65 14.86
CA LEU A 69 19.70 14.91 13.95
C LEU A 69 20.99 14.46 14.66
N ILE A 70 21.59 15.30 15.50
CA ILE A 70 22.80 14.91 16.26
C ILE A 70 22.46 13.80 17.27
N ASP A 71 21.37 13.95 18.03
CA ASP A 71 21.02 12.98 19.06
C ASP A 71 20.58 11.64 18.47
N GLN A 72 19.68 11.67 17.48
CA GLN A 72 19.14 10.47 16.83
C GLN A 72 20.15 9.86 15.85
N GLY A 73 20.90 10.69 15.11
CA GLY A 73 21.90 10.23 14.16
C GLY A 73 23.06 9.50 14.83
N LEU A 74 23.53 9.96 15.99
CA LEU A 74 24.55 9.24 16.77
C LEU A 74 24.03 7.91 17.31
N ALA A 75 22.77 7.85 17.75
CA ALA A 75 22.14 6.59 18.17
C ALA A 75 22.02 5.62 16.99
N TRP A 76 21.57 6.11 15.83
CA TRP A 76 21.47 5.35 14.59
C TRP A 76 22.82 4.79 14.13
N GLN A 77 23.88 5.61 14.16
CA GLN A 77 25.23 5.17 13.76
C GLN A 77 25.74 3.98 14.59
N ARG A 78 25.40 3.92 15.88
CA ARG A 78 25.76 2.79 16.76
C ARG A 78 25.02 1.50 16.42
N LEU A 79 23.83 1.62 15.83
CA LEU A 79 22.98 0.51 15.44
C LEU A 79 23.13 0.12 13.96
N ARG A 80 23.82 0.94 13.16
CA ARG A 80 23.94 0.77 11.70
C ARG A 80 24.39 -0.64 11.34
N GLY A 81 23.73 -1.22 10.33
CA GLY A 81 23.94 -2.59 9.91
C GLY A 81 23.00 -3.61 10.59
N SER A 82 22.12 -3.17 11.49
CA SER A 82 21.09 -3.99 12.13
C SER A 82 19.68 -3.63 11.68
N VAL A 83 18.72 -4.50 11.98
CA VAL A 83 17.28 -4.24 11.73
C VAL A 83 16.80 -3.02 12.53
N ALA A 84 17.32 -2.83 13.75
CA ALA A 84 16.97 -1.67 14.58
C ALA A 84 17.36 -0.33 13.94
N ALA A 85 18.42 -0.28 13.13
CA ALA A 85 18.77 0.93 12.38
C ALA A 85 17.76 1.21 11.25
N ILE A 86 17.23 0.16 10.62
CA ILE A 86 16.18 0.29 9.60
C ILE A 86 14.90 0.81 10.27
N GLU A 87 14.48 0.21 11.39
CA GLU A 87 13.31 0.65 12.15
C GLU A 87 13.41 2.12 12.57
N LEU A 88 14.54 2.53 13.17
CA LEU A 88 14.78 3.91 13.56
C LEU A 88 14.76 4.87 12.36
N GLY A 89 15.35 4.46 11.23
CA GLY A 89 15.34 5.25 10.00
C GLY A 89 13.96 5.41 9.39
N LEU A 90 13.14 4.35 9.40
CA LEU A 90 11.75 4.40 8.93
C LEU A 90 10.87 5.27 9.84
N GLN A 91 11.15 5.32 11.15
CA GLN A 91 10.44 6.21 12.07
C GLN A 91 10.62 7.69 11.72
N TRP A 92 11.76 8.10 11.14
CA TRP A 92 11.94 9.48 10.66
C TRP A 92 11.04 9.83 9.48
N LEU A 93 10.60 8.82 8.73
CA LEU A 93 9.60 8.93 7.67
C LEU A 93 8.18 8.68 8.18
N GLU A 94 7.99 8.54 9.50
CA GLU A 94 6.72 8.17 10.14
C GLU A 94 6.18 6.82 9.65
N LEU A 95 7.06 5.92 9.22
CA LEU A 95 6.73 4.58 8.72
C LEU A 95 7.18 3.49 9.70
N SER A 96 6.44 2.39 9.71
CA SER A 96 6.82 1.15 10.38
C SER A 96 6.69 -0.01 9.40
N ALA A 97 7.65 -0.93 9.48
CA ALA A 97 7.65 -2.14 8.67
C ALA A 97 8.19 -3.32 9.45
N ARG A 98 7.63 -4.49 9.18
CA ARG A 98 8.13 -5.77 9.64
C ARG A 98 9.22 -6.27 8.69
N PHE A 99 10.34 -6.69 9.27
CA PHE A 99 11.43 -7.33 8.54
C PHE A 99 11.13 -8.81 8.27
N THR A 100 11.24 -9.22 7.01
CA THR A 100 11.07 -10.61 6.58
C THR A 100 12.31 -11.04 5.79
N PRO A 101 13.16 -11.96 6.32
CA PRO A 101 14.33 -12.44 5.59
C PRO A 101 13.90 -13.31 4.40
N ALA A 102 14.73 -13.36 3.35
CA ALA A 102 14.58 -14.39 2.34
C ALA A 102 14.85 -15.79 2.92
N TRP A 103 14.24 -16.80 2.31
CA TRP A 103 14.51 -18.18 2.68
C TRP A 103 15.98 -18.54 2.44
N SER A 104 16.56 -19.28 3.39
CA SER A 104 18.00 -19.57 3.44
C SER A 104 18.50 -20.45 2.29
N GLU A 105 17.63 -21.25 1.68
CA GLU A 105 17.98 -22.14 0.56
C GLU A 105 17.93 -21.43 -0.80
N ARG A 106 17.44 -20.18 -0.83
CA ARG A 106 17.45 -19.35 -2.03
C ARG A 106 18.88 -19.03 -2.44
N ALA A 107 19.17 -18.99 -3.74
CA ALA A 107 20.48 -18.56 -4.23
C ALA A 107 20.84 -17.13 -3.73
N TRP A 108 19.85 -16.25 -3.68
CA TRP A 108 19.96 -14.89 -3.14
C TRP A 108 19.41 -14.81 -1.69
N TRP A 109 19.96 -15.65 -0.81
CA TRP A 109 19.56 -15.82 0.59
C TRP A 109 19.82 -14.58 1.47
N ASN A 110 20.76 -13.72 1.08
CA ASN A 110 21.12 -12.50 1.81
C ASN A 110 20.14 -11.33 1.55
N SER A 111 19.09 -11.57 0.78
CA SER A 111 18.05 -10.57 0.52
C SER A 111 16.97 -10.53 1.61
N PHE A 112 16.28 -9.41 1.72
CA PHE A 112 15.17 -9.25 2.65
C PHE A 112 14.04 -8.41 2.07
N GLN A 113 12.87 -8.56 2.68
CA GLN A 113 11.64 -7.85 2.39
C GLN A 113 11.20 -7.02 3.59
N LEU A 114 10.58 -5.87 3.33
CA LEU A 114 9.92 -5.04 4.33
C LEU A 114 8.41 -5.02 4.10
N ASP A 115 7.64 -5.47 5.09
CA ASP A 115 6.19 -5.46 5.05
C ASP A 115 5.69 -4.25 5.85
N PHE A 116 5.13 -3.25 5.17
CA PHE A 116 4.67 -2.02 5.81
C PHE A 116 3.32 -2.21 6.50
N ASP A 117 3.11 -1.50 7.61
CA ASP A 117 1.82 -1.47 8.32
C ASP A 117 0.83 -0.50 7.67
N GLN A 118 1.32 0.46 6.88
CA GLN A 118 0.54 1.46 6.15
C GLN A 118 1.09 1.67 4.74
N LEU A 119 0.24 2.12 3.80
CA LEU A 119 0.72 2.40 2.45
C LEU A 119 1.64 3.64 2.44
N PRO A 120 2.90 3.53 2.01
CA PRO A 120 3.78 4.67 1.86
C PRO A 120 3.35 5.59 0.71
N GLU A 121 3.64 6.89 0.81
CA GLU A 121 3.41 7.84 -0.28
C GLU A 121 4.39 7.60 -1.44
N GLN A 122 3.97 7.88 -2.67
CA GLN A 122 4.80 7.61 -3.86
C GLN A 122 6.10 8.41 -3.84
N ASN A 123 6.05 9.65 -3.36
CA ASN A 123 7.23 10.52 -3.23
C ASN A 123 8.22 10.03 -2.16
N SER A 124 7.77 9.20 -1.23
CA SER A 124 8.60 8.67 -0.15
C SER A 124 9.40 7.42 -0.55
N LEU A 125 9.12 6.80 -1.70
CA LEU A 125 9.74 5.52 -2.08
C LEU A 125 11.27 5.63 -2.21
N GLU A 126 11.77 6.67 -2.87
CA GLU A 126 13.22 6.91 -2.97
C GLU A 126 13.86 7.18 -1.60
N ALA A 127 13.14 7.90 -0.74
CA ALA A 127 13.57 8.18 0.63
C ALA A 127 13.66 6.90 1.47
N ILE A 128 12.69 5.98 1.32
CA ILE A 128 12.68 4.65 1.95
C ILE A 128 13.89 3.85 1.49
N GLU A 129 14.13 3.75 0.19
CA GLU A 129 15.29 3.00 -0.32
C GLU A 129 16.61 3.59 0.14
N ALA A 130 16.70 4.92 0.20
CA ALA A 130 17.90 5.60 0.63
C ALA A 130 18.17 5.36 2.12
N ILE A 131 17.17 5.54 2.99
CA ILE A 131 17.37 5.30 4.42
C ILE A 131 17.63 3.81 4.73
N VAL A 132 16.94 2.89 4.07
CA VAL A 132 17.18 1.45 4.20
C VAL A 132 18.57 1.10 3.67
N GLY A 133 18.99 1.66 2.54
CA GLY A 133 20.31 1.49 1.96
C GLY A 133 21.44 1.98 2.87
N LEU A 134 21.23 3.10 3.58
CA LEU A 134 22.17 3.61 4.56
C LEU A 134 22.21 2.74 5.84
N SER A 135 21.07 2.19 6.23
CA SER A 135 20.89 1.46 7.50
C SER A 135 21.27 -0.02 7.42
N LYS A 136 21.06 -0.67 6.27
CA LYS A 136 21.30 -2.10 6.09
C LYS A 136 22.78 -2.46 6.18
N SER A 137 23.06 -3.72 6.49
CA SER A 137 24.40 -4.27 6.34
C SER A 137 24.81 -4.28 4.87
N PHE A 138 26.08 -4.04 4.57
CA PHE A 138 26.59 -4.02 3.20
C PHE A 138 26.31 -5.32 2.44
N ARG A 139 26.28 -6.45 3.16
CA ARG A 139 26.06 -7.79 2.59
C ARG A 139 24.59 -8.12 2.36
N SER A 140 23.66 -7.35 2.91
CA SER A 140 22.23 -7.66 2.86
C SER A 140 21.56 -6.80 1.80
N ASP A 141 20.72 -7.40 0.97
CA ASP A 141 20.09 -6.69 -0.14
C ASP A 141 18.61 -6.44 0.12
N PHE A 142 18.21 -5.19 -0.06
CA PHE A 142 16.82 -4.81 0.04
C PHE A 142 16.13 -5.16 -1.29
N ARG A 143 15.40 -6.27 -1.30
CA ARG A 143 14.83 -6.84 -2.52
C ARG A 143 13.46 -6.24 -2.83
N ARG A 144 12.62 -6.13 -1.80
CA ARG A 144 11.19 -5.84 -1.99
C ARG A 144 10.55 -5.19 -0.78
N SER A 145 9.52 -4.38 -1.05
CA SER A 145 8.58 -3.88 -0.06
C SER A 145 7.15 -4.26 -0.39
N THR A 146 6.36 -4.56 0.65
CA THR A 146 4.96 -4.95 0.49
C THR A 146 4.03 -4.16 1.38
N TYR A 147 2.77 -4.04 0.94
CA TYR A 147 1.64 -3.58 1.73
C TYR A 147 0.37 -4.18 1.13
N GLY A 148 -0.38 -4.98 1.88
CA GLY A 148 -1.67 -5.54 1.46
C GLY A 148 -1.64 -6.52 0.28
N TYR A 149 -0.57 -6.57 -0.51
CA TYR A 149 -0.38 -7.48 -1.63
C TYR A 149 1.01 -8.12 -1.60
N ASP A 150 1.06 -9.34 -1.08
CA ASP A 150 2.28 -10.13 -0.94
C ASP A 150 2.16 -11.43 -1.75
N VAL A 151 2.65 -11.43 -2.99
CA VAL A 151 2.72 -12.63 -3.82
C VAL A 151 4.18 -12.87 -4.20
N GLY A 152 4.80 -13.84 -3.53
CA GLY A 152 6.20 -14.21 -3.72
C GLY A 152 6.41 -15.09 -4.95
N ALA A 153 7.69 -15.35 -5.24
CA ALA A 153 8.06 -16.39 -6.19
C ALA A 153 7.75 -17.77 -5.61
N THR A 154 7.48 -18.75 -6.47
CA THR A 154 7.28 -20.13 -6.07
C THR A 154 8.58 -20.69 -5.50
N GLU A 155 8.53 -21.07 -4.23
CA GLU A 155 9.56 -21.90 -3.61
C GLU A 155 9.15 -23.36 -3.78
N CYS A 156 9.88 -24.11 -4.62
CA CYS A 156 9.60 -25.52 -4.88
C CYS A 156 9.46 -26.30 -3.56
N ASP A 157 8.48 -27.20 -3.51
CA ASP A 157 8.09 -28.03 -2.35
C ASP A 157 7.52 -27.28 -1.13
N MET A 158 7.47 -25.94 -1.14
CA MET A 158 7.01 -25.12 -0.01
C MET A 158 5.83 -24.21 -0.34
N SER A 159 5.72 -23.77 -1.60
CA SER A 159 4.68 -22.85 -2.05
C SER A 159 3.54 -23.56 -2.77
N ARG A 160 2.32 -23.05 -2.60
CA ARG A 160 1.20 -23.39 -3.48
C ARG A 160 1.37 -22.65 -4.79
N LEU A 161 1.27 -23.35 -5.91
CA LEU A 161 1.37 -22.75 -7.25
C LEU A 161 0.30 -21.68 -7.49
N ASP A 162 -0.88 -21.83 -6.88
CA ASP A 162 -1.98 -20.87 -7.03
C ASP A 162 -1.77 -19.55 -6.27
N ASP A 163 -0.87 -19.53 -5.27
CA ASP A 163 -0.59 -18.36 -4.41
C ASP A 163 0.81 -17.77 -4.66
N SER A 164 1.51 -18.23 -5.70
CA SER A 164 2.88 -17.80 -6.00
C SER A 164 3.11 -17.61 -7.50
N MET A 165 4.16 -16.87 -7.84
CA MET A 165 4.57 -16.62 -9.23
C MET A 165 5.78 -17.49 -9.57
N LEU A 166 5.81 -18.14 -10.73
CA LEU A 166 6.85 -19.13 -11.04
C LEU A 166 8.28 -18.59 -10.96
N ASP A 167 8.56 -17.50 -11.69
CA ASP A 167 9.92 -16.95 -11.80
C ASP A 167 10.06 -15.56 -11.18
N PHE A 168 8.94 -14.86 -11.02
CA PHE A 168 8.91 -13.45 -10.64
C PHE A 168 8.26 -13.27 -9.27
N GLU A 169 8.25 -12.04 -8.82
CA GLU A 169 7.61 -11.63 -7.59
C GLU A 169 6.65 -10.50 -7.95
N SER A 170 5.55 -10.35 -7.20
CA SER A 170 4.69 -9.20 -7.40
C SER A 170 5.44 -7.91 -7.11
N GLY A 171 5.12 -6.88 -7.88
CA GLY A 171 5.57 -5.52 -7.68
C GLY A 171 6.06 -4.87 -8.97
N VAL A 172 6.39 -3.59 -8.86
CA VAL A 172 6.96 -2.77 -9.92
C VAL A 172 8.21 -2.06 -9.40
N ARG A 173 9.16 -1.80 -10.31
CA ARG A 173 10.37 -1.02 -10.02
C ARG A 173 10.19 0.39 -10.55
N LEU A 174 9.81 1.32 -9.67
CA LEU A 174 9.62 2.73 -10.06
C LEU A 174 10.85 3.61 -9.84
N THR A 175 11.75 3.19 -8.96
CA THR A 175 12.88 3.97 -8.48
C THR A 175 14.18 3.58 -9.20
N ALA A 176 15.17 4.48 -9.15
CA ALA A 176 16.47 4.24 -9.77
C ALA A 176 17.28 3.08 -9.15
N ARG A 177 16.98 2.68 -7.89
CA ARG A 177 17.66 1.55 -7.22
C ARG A 177 17.02 0.19 -7.48
N ASP A 178 15.98 0.13 -8.32
CA ASP A 178 15.39 -1.12 -8.82
C ASP A 178 14.83 -2.04 -7.71
N THR A 179 14.41 -1.47 -6.57
CA THR A 179 13.66 -2.25 -5.56
C THR A 179 12.25 -2.53 -6.05
N LEU A 180 11.73 -3.72 -5.75
CA LEU A 180 10.35 -4.09 -6.06
C LEU A 180 9.39 -3.51 -5.01
N PHE A 181 8.41 -2.73 -5.46
CA PHE A 181 7.30 -2.27 -4.62
C PHE A 181 6.02 -3.01 -4.99
N SER A 182 5.47 -3.77 -4.05
CA SER A 182 4.26 -4.57 -4.20
C SER A 182 3.20 -4.09 -3.25
N PHE A 183 2.48 -3.05 -3.65
CA PHE A 183 1.40 -2.53 -2.85
C PHE A 183 0.05 -2.95 -3.42
N GLY A 184 -0.89 -3.20 -2.51
CA GLY A 184 -2.27 -3.38 -2.88
C GLY A 184 -3.23 -2.93 -1.79
N ARG A 185 -4.40 -2.54 -2.25
CA ARG A 185 -5.51 -2.07 -1.42
C ARG A 185 -6.76 -2.80 -1.83
N THR A 186 -7.65 -3.04 -0.87
CA THR A 186 -8.92 -3.70 -1.11
C THR A 186 -10.06 -2.73 -0.79
N THR A 187 -10.95 -2.53 -1.76
CA THR A 187 -12.20 -1.79 -1.60
C THR A 187 -13.36 -2.77 -1.69
N GLU A 188 -14.13 -2.85 -0.61
CA GLU A 188 -15.28 -3.75 -0.51
C GLU A 188 -16.59 -2.97 -0.63
N ILE A 189 -17.46 -3.41 -1.54
CA ILE A 189 -18.73 -2.74 -1.85
C ILE A 189 -19.87 -3.76 -1.69
N ASN A 190 -20.91 -3.38 -0.95
CA ASN A 190 -22.15 -4.14 -0.89
C ASN A 190 -23.20 -3.39 -1.72
N HIS A 191 -23.86 -4.10 -2.64
CA HIS A 191 -24.95 -3.52 -3.42
C HIS A 191 -26.12 -4.48 -3.51
N THR A 192 -27.32 -3.93 -3.40
CA THR A 192 -28.55 -4.67 -3.68
C THR A 192 -29.07 -4.18 -5.02
N LEU A 193 -29.22 -5.08 -5.97
CA LEU A 193 -29.68 -4.79 -7.32
C LEU A 193 -31.08 -4.19 -7.26
N THR A 194 -31.24 -2.99 -7.82
CA THR A 194 -32.55 -2.35 -7.90
C THR A 194 -33.34 -2.87 -9.09
N LYS A 195 -34.68 -2.76 -9.03
CA LYS A 195 -35.58 -3.14 -10.13
C LYS A 195 -35.27 -2.40 -11.43
N GLU A 196 -34.86 -1.15 -11.35
CA GLU A 196 -34.48 -0.35 -12.51
C GLU A 196 -33.21 -0.89 -13.16
N GLU A 197 -32.15 -1.12 -12.38
CA GLU A 197 -30.89 -1.70 -12.85
C GLU A 197 -31.09 -3.10 -13.44
N GLY A 198 -31.85 -3.96 -12.76
CA GLY A 198 -32.14 -5.31 -13.24
C GLY A 198 -32.91 -5.33 -14.57
N LYS A 199 -33.87 -4.42 -14.75
CA LYS A 199 -34.61 -4.29 -16.01
C LYS A 199 -33.73 -3.76 -17.13
N LEU A 200 -32.82 -2.83 -16.83
CA LEU A 200 -31.87 -2.28 -17.81
C LEU A 200 -30.92 -3.34 -18.37
N ILE A 201 -30.49 -4.29 -17.54
CA ILE A 201 -29.60 -5.38 -17.97
C ILE A 201 -30.35 -6.59 -18.54
N GLY A 202 -31.68 -6.65 -18.37
CA GLY A 202 -32.53 -7.76 -18.79
C GLY A 202 -32.45 -8.99 -17.87
N ASN A 203 -32.14 -8.80 -16.58
CA ASN A 203 -32.01 -9.86 -15.58
C ASN A 203 -33.05 -9.76 -14.46
N TRP A 204 -34.01 -8.83 -14.53
CA TRP A 204 -34.98 -8.67 -13.44
C TRP A 204 -36.13 -9.66 -13.54
N ILE A 205 -36.26 -10.47 -12.49
CA ILE A 205 -37.44 -11.30 -12.25
C ILE A 205 -38.29 -10.59 -11.19
N ASP A 206 -39.56 -10.37 -11.49
CA ASP A 206 -40.48 -9.72 -10.56
C ASP A 206 -40.81 -10.64 -9.36
N ASP A 207 -40.93 -10.03 -8.19
CA ASP A 207 -41.28 -10.72 -6.93
C ASP A 207 -42.80 -10.99 -6.98
N PHE A 208 -43.19 -12.24 -7.21
CA PHE A 208 -44.60 -12.66 -7.26
C PHE A 208 -44.91 -13.61 -6.09
N ASP A 209 -46.07 -13.45 -5.47
CA ASP A 209 -46.57 -14.37 -4.43
C ASP A 209 -47.03 -15.74 -5.02
N GLU A 210 -47.32 -15.80 -6.31
CA GLU A 210 -47.74 -17.01 -7.04
C GLU A 210 -46.54 -17.80 -7.62
N GLU A 211 -46.74 -19.06 -8.02
CA GLU A 211 -45.66 -19.89 -8.60
C GLU A 211 -45.05 -19.23 -9.84
N LEU A 212 -43.73 -19.28 -10.00
CA LEU A 212 -43.03 -18.86 -11.21
C LEU A 212 -43.57 -19.65 -12.39
N SER A 213 -44.45 -19.02 -13.18
CA SER A 213 -45.08 -19.70 -14.31
C SER A 213 -44.13 -19.70 -15.51
N TRP A 214 -44.13 -20.81 -16.25
CA TRP A 214 -43.30 -21.06 -17.43
C TRP A 214 -43.31 -19.92 -18.48
N ASN A 215 -44.38 -19.13 -18.52
CA ASN A 215 -44.57 -18.07 -19.50
C ASN A 215 -43.94 -16.73 -19.10
N GLN A 216 -43.37 -16.64 -17.89
CA GLN A 216 -42.88 -15.38 -17.30
C GLN A 216 -41.35 -15.31 -17.21
N ILE A 217 -40.65 -16.38 -17.57
CA ILE A 217 -39.19 -16.48 -17.50
C ILE A 217 -38.61 -16.46 -18.92
N ASP A 218 -37.96 -15.37 -19.30
CA ASP A 218 -37.21 -15.24 -20.56
C ASP A 218 -35.76 -15.72 -20.35
N TYR A 219 -35.61 -16.96 -19.89
CA TYR A 219 -34.32 -17.59 -19.57
C TYR A 219 -34.13 -18.85 -20.44
N PRO A 220 -32.92 -19.11 -20.98
CA PRO A 220 -32.65 -20.35 -21.71
C PRO A 220 -32.80 -21.55 -20.77
N TRP A 221 -33.80 -22.40 -21.03
CA TRP A 221 -34.14 -23.56 -20.19
C TRP A 221 -32.99 -24.56 -20.02
N ASP A 222 -32.05 -24.56 -20.95
CA ASP A 222 -30.85 -25.38 -20.98
C ASP A 222 -29.92 -25.13 -19.79
N LEU A 223 -30.09 -24.00 -19.09
CA LEU A 223 -29.30 -23.57 -17.94
C LEU A 223 -30.06 -23.72 -16.60
N ALA A 224 -31.37 -23.98 -16.61
CA ALA A 224 -32.21 -24.01 -15.41
C ALA A 224 -32.05 -25.32 -14.60
N ASN A 225 -31.07 -25.37 -13.69
CA ASN A 225 -30.73 -26.59 -12.93
C ASN A 225 -30.92 -26.37 -11.41
N PHE A 226 -32.17 -26.32 -10.94
CA PHE A 226 -32.50 -26.13 -9.52
C PHE A 226 -33.31 -27.29 -8.91
N PRO A 227 -33.17 -27.55 -7.60
CA PRO A 227 -33.96 -28.54 -6.88
C PRO A 227 -35.43 -28.10 -6.83
N TRP A 228 -36.37 -29.01 -7.12
CA TRP A 228 -37.82 -28.78 -7.20
C TRP A 228 -38.52 -28.36 -5.88
N CYS A 229 -37.78 -27.94 -4.86
CA CYS A 229 -38.27 -27.84 -3.47
C CYS A 229 -37.77 -26.60 -2.71
N SER A 230 -37.45 -25.47 -3.34
CA SER A 230 -36.97 -24.27 -2.63
C SER A 230 -38.04 -23.17 -2.50
N VAL A 231 -37.90 -22.37 -1.44
CA VAL A 231 -38.73 -21.19 -1.18
C VAL A 231 -38.59 -20.23 -2.37
N LYS A 232 -39.72 -19.82 -3.00
CA LYS A 232 -39.78 -19.08 -4.29
C LYS A 232 -38.79 -17.92 -4.45
N LYS A 233 -38.57 -17.15 -3.37
CA LYS A 233 -37.60 -16.05 -3.34
C LYS A 233 -36.15 -16.52 -3.54
N HIS A 234 -35.80 -17.66 -2.97
CA HIS A 234 -34.48 -18.28 -3.10
C HIS A 234 -34.21 -18.72 -4.55
N GLU A 235 -35.21 -19.27 -5.24
CA GLU A 235 -35.10 -19.71 -6.64
C GLU A 235 -34.91 -18.53 -7.59
N ARG A 236 -35.65 -17.44 -7.37
CA ARG A 236 -35.46 -16.17 -8.07
C ARG A 236 -34.03 -15.67 -7.93
N ASP A 237 -33.52 -15.60 -6.70
CA ASP A 237 -32.19 -15.05 -6.42
C ASP A 237 -31.08 -15.93 -7.03
N ILE A 238 -31.25 -17.27 -7.04
CA ILE A 238 -30.34 -18.20 -7.72
C ILE A 238 -30.31 -17.93 -9.23
N LEU A 239 -31.48 -17.83 -9.88
CA LEU A 239 -31.57 -17.57 -11.32
C LEU A 239 -30.92 -16.23 -11.70
N MET A 240 -31.18 -15.19 -10.91
CA MET A 240 -30.60 -13.87 -11.14
C MET A 240 -29.08 -13.87 -10.92
N ALA A 241 -28.55 -14.68 -9.99
CA ALA A 241 -27.12 -14.85 -9.78
C ALA A 241 -26.46 -15.66 -10.91
N GLU A 242 -27.10 -16.76 -11.33
CA GLU A 242 -26.62 -17.65 -12.38
C GLU A 242 -26.52 -16.94 -13.73
N TRP A 243 -27.43 -16.00 -14.02
CA TRP A 243 -27.42 -15.22 -15.27
C TRP A 243 -26.07 -14.55 -15.59
N PHE A 244 -25.32 -14.16 -14.55
CA PHE A 244 -24.00 -13.54 -14.69
C PHE A 244 -22.87 -14.54 -14.99
N GLN A 245 -23.08 -15.84 -14.78
CA GLN A 245 -22.08 -16.85 -15.10
C GLN A 245 -21.74 -16.80 -16.60
N ASN A 246 -20.46 -17.00 -16.90
CA ASN A 246 -19.90 -17.00 -18.26
C ASN A 246 -20.05 -15.69 -19.05
N ARG A 247 -20.56 -14.62 -18.43
CA ARG A 247 -20.63 -13.29 -19.06
C ARG A 247 -19.42 -12.44 -18.65
N PRO A 248 -18.74 -11.78 -19.60
CA PRO A 248 -17.68 -10.83 -19.26
C PRO A 248 -18.31 -9.57 -18.65
N LEU A 249 -17.86 -9.23 -17.45
CA LEU A 249 -18.21 -8.00 -16.77
C LEU A 249 -16.98 -7.12 -16.68
N TYR A 250 -17.19 -5.80 -16.76
CA TYR A 250 -16.11 -4.82 -16.69
C TYR A 250 -16.41 -3.83 -15.58
N LEU A 251 -15.40 -3.49 -14.80
CA LEU A 251 -15.44 -2.44 -13.81
C LEU A 251 -15.01 -1.13 -14.47
N ALA A 252 -15.87 -0.11 -14.43
CA ALA A 252 -15.62 1.21 -14.98
C ALA A 252 -15.21 2.17 -13.85
N LEU A 253 -14.01 2.74 -13.96
CA LEU A 253 -13.53 3.75 -13.03
C LEU A 253 -13.71 5.13 -13.65
N ARG A 254 -14.30 6.07 -12.91
CA ARG A 254 -14.53 7.45 -13.38
C ARG A 254 -13.98 8.47 -12.38
N ASN A 255 -13.56 9.62 -12.91
CA ASN A 255 -13.09 10.74 -12.11
C ASN A 255 -14.23 11.62 -11.59
N ALA A 256 -13.90 12.69 -10.84
CA ALA A 256 -14.88 13.62 -10.27
C ALA A 256 -15.76 14.34 -11.32
N ASN A 257 -15.25 14.52 -12.54
CA ASN A 257 -15.98 15.09 -13.66
C ASN A 257 -16.81 14.04 -14.42
N ASN A 258 -16.96 12.84 -13.88
CA ASN A 258 -17.61 11.69 -14.50
C ASN A 258 -16.95 11.22 -15.81
N ALA A 259 -15.71 11.65 -16.10
CA ALA A 259 -14.95 11.17 -17.23
C ALA A 259 -14.34 9.79 -16.91
N LEU A 260 -14.36 8.90 -17.89
CA LEU A 260 -13.85 7.54 -17.74
C LEU A 260 -12.32 7.54 -17.62
N ILE A 261 -11.82 6.82 -16.63
CA ILE A 261 -10.39 6.55 -16.42
C ILE A 261 -9.97 5.31 -17.22
N GLY A 262 -10.78 4.25 -17.17
CA GLY A 262 -10.65 3.02 -17.94
C GLY A 262 -11.58 1.94 -17.42
N TYR A 263 -11.58 0.81 -18.13
CA TYR A 263 -12.33 -0.39 -17.79
C TYR A 263 -11.39 -1.52 -17.39
N ARG A 264 -11.73 -2.24 -16.32
CA ARG A 264 -11.01 -3.43 -15.90
C ARG A 264 -11.91 -4.65 -15.96
N ARG A 265 -11.50 -5.71 -16.65
CA ARG A 265 -12.28 -6.96 -16.67
C ARG A 265 -12.36 -7.56 -15.26
N CYS A 266 -13.56 -7.98 -14.84
CA CYS A 266 -13.75 -8.72 -13.60
C CYS A 266 -13.05 -10.08 -13.71
N ASN A 267 -12.19 -10.39 -12.74
CA ASN A 267 -11.45 -11.65 -12.70
C ASN A 267 -12.28 -12.79 -12.09
N ILE A 268 -13.23 -12.47 -11.21
CA ILE A 268 -14.15 -13.43 -10.60
C ILE A 268 -15.57 -12.92 -10.79
N VAL A 269 -16.44 -13.79 -11.32
CA VAL A 269 -17.88 -13.58 -11.47
C VAL A 269 -18.54 -14.90 -11.13
N GLN A 270 -18.93 -15.09 -9.87
CA GLN A 270 -19.45 -16.39 -9.42
C GLN A 270 -20.60 -16.21 -8.43
N PRO A 271 -21.68 -17.01 -8.54
CA PRO A 271 -22.66 -17.12 -7.47
C PRO A 271 -22.03 -17.82 -6.28
N ILE A 272 -22.39 -17.33 -5.10
CA ILE A 272 -21.77 -17.72 -3.84
C ILE A 272 -22.81 -17.97 -2.76
N GLU A 273 -22.43 -18.83 -1.82
CA GLU A 273 -23.13 -19.09 -0.58
C GLU A 273 -22.22 -18.80 0.62
N GLN A 274 -22.82 -18.47 1.77
CA GLN A 274 -22.05 -18.18 2.97
C GLN A 274 -21.48 -19.48 3.55
N ALA A 275 -20.17 -19.47 3.85
CA ALA A 275 -19.46 -20.63 4.39
C ALA A 275 -18.52 -20.19 5.51
N ILE A 276 -18.29 -21.05 6.51
CA ILE A 276 -17.40 -20.73 7.64
C ILE A 276 -15.94 -20.64 7.18
N ASP A 277 -15.52 -21.54 6.29
CA ASP A 277 -14.17 -21.58 5.71
C ASP A 277 -14.21 -21.39 4.19
N GLY A 278 -14.89 -20.31 3.78
CA GLY A 278 -15.05 -19.98 2.38
C GLY A 278 -13.78 -19.44 1.71
N ALA A 279 -13.58 -19.76 0.43
CA ALA A 279 -12.46 -19.27 -0.38
C ALA A 279 -12.50 -17.74 -0.61
N TYR A 280 -13.68 -17.14 -0.65
CA TYR A 280 -13.86 -15.71 -0.83
C TYR A 280 -14.13 -15.02 0.51
N SER A 281 -13.53 -13.84 0.70
CA SER A 281 -13.74 -12.99 1.87
C SER A 281 -14.29 -11.63 1.48
N HIS A 282 -15.32 -11.19 2.19
CA HIS A 282 -15.95 -9.89 2.00
C HIS A 282 -16.60 -9.38 3.29
N CYS A 283 -16.21 -8.20 3.75
CA CYS A 283 -16.66 -7.53 4.98
C CYS A 283 -16.61 -8.43 6.22
N GLY A 284 -15.54 -9.23 6.35
CA GLY A 284 -15.33 -10.17 7.44
C GLY A 284 -16.11 -11.49 7.33
N ASN A 285 -17.02 -11.63 6.37
CA ASN A 285 -17.69 -12.89 6.07
C ASN A 285 -16.92 -13.70 5.04
N ARG A 286 -17.10 -15.03 5.08
CA ARG A 286 -16.52 -15.95 4.10
C ARG A 286 -17.61 -16.62 3.25
N PHE A 287 -17.26 -16.90 2.01
CA PHE A 287 -18.17 -17.43 1.00
C PHE A 287 -17.49 -18.47 0.13
N ASN A 288 -18.25 -19.46 -0.33
CA ASN A 288 -17.80 -20.44 -1.32
C ASN A 288 -18.61 -20.32 -2.61
N PRO A 289 -17.99 -20.62 -3.77
CA PRO A 289 -18.73 -20.70 -5.02
C PRO A 289 -19.72 -21.85 -4.94
N SER A 290 -20.97 -21.57 -5.29
CA SER A 290 -22.05 -22.55 -5.27
C SER A 290 -23.00 -22.28 -6.44
N PRO A 291 -23.37 -23.30 -7.23
CA PRO A 291 -24.34 -23.12 -8.31
C PRO A 291 -25.73 -22.71 -7.78
N THR A 292 -26.04 -23.02 -6.52
CA THR A 292 -27.26 -22.60 -5.82
C THR A 292 -27.04 -21.36 -4.95
N GLY A 293 -25.99 -20.57 -5.23
CA GLY A 293 -25.71 -19.33 -4.52
C GLY A 293 -26.77 -18.26 -4.81
N THR A 294 -27.25 -17.58 -3.77
CA THR A 294 -28.23 -16.48 -3.87
C THR A 294 -27.60 -15.10 -3.97
N MET A 295 -26.27 -15.02 -3.86
CA MET A 295 -25.51 -13.79 -3.97
C MET A 295 -24.48 -13.94 -5.07
N LEU A 296 -24.11 -12.85 -5.70
CA LEU A 296 -23.05 -12.83 -6.71
C LEU A 296 -21.82 -12.12 -6.16
N PHE A 297 -20.68 -12.80 -6.20
CA PHE A 297 -19.39 -12.21 -5.91
C PHE A 297 -18.71 -11.76 -7.19
N LEU A 298 -18.37 -10.49 -7.24
CA LEU A 298 -17.59 -9.87 -8.31
C LEU A 298 -16.27 -9.40 -7.74
N SER A 299 -15.18 -9.74 -8.41
CA SER A 299 -13.88 -9.15 -8.13
C SER A 299 -13.30 -8.59 -9.42
N ALA A 300 -12.63 -7.45 -9.30
CA ALA A 300 -11.75 -6.91 -10.32
C ALA A 300 -10.52 -6.34 -9.62
N ARG A 301 -9.35 -6.55 -10.20
CA ARG A 301 -8.08 -6.06 -9.66
C ARG A 301 -7.32 -5.33 -10.76
N THR A 302 -6.94 -4.07 -10.53
CA THR A 302 -6.06 -3.33 -11.46
C THR A 302 -4.65 -3.93 -11.42
N ASP A 303 -3.92 -3.80 -12.51
CA ASP A 303 -2.50 -4.13 -12.55
C ASP A 303 -1.64 -2.94 -12.10
N PHE A 304 -0.35 -3.17 -11.87
CA PHE A 304 0.63 -2.10 -11.76
C PHE A 304 0.72 -1.36 -13.10
N GLU A 305 0.99 -0.06 -13.06
CA GLU A 305 1.10 0.81 -14.25
C GLU A 305 -0.16 0.95 -15.12
N ASP A 306 -1.28 0.27 -14.81
CA ASP A 306 -2.57 0.43 -15.52
C ASP A 306 -3.04 1.90 -15.48
N VAL A 307 -2.82 2.57 -14.35
CA VAL A 307 -3.20 3.98 -14.14
C VAL A 307 -2.13 4.70 -13.32
N GLU A 308 -1.77 5.90 -13.76
CA GLU A 308 -0.83 6.77 -13.05
C GLU A 308 -1.50 8.10 -12.68
N ASN A 309 -1.40 8.50 -11.40
CA ASN A 309 -1.75 9.82 -10.88
C ASN A 309 -3.18 10.30 -11.20
N LYS A 310 -4.19 9.41 -11.15
CA LYS A 310 -5.60 9.77 -11.34
C LYS A 310 -6.43 9.52 -10.07
N GLN A 311 -7.39 10.40 -9.80
CA GLN A 311 -8.35 10.22 -8.70
C GLN A 311 -9.62 9.53 -9.20
N ALA A 312 -9.92 8.34 -8.68
CA ALA A 312 -11.19 7.66 -8.90
C ALA A 312 -12.25 8.20 -7.92
N ALA A 313 -13.35 8.72 -8.46
CA ALA A 313 -14.46 9.30 -7.71
C ALA A 313 -15.72 8.41 -7.72
N SER A 314 -15.86 7.54 -8.72
CA SER A 314 -16.93 6.55 -8.75
C SER A 314 -16.49 5.28 -9.46
N VAL A 315 -17.07 4.17 -9.02
CA VAL A 315 -16.94 2.87 -9.65
C VAL A 315 -18.33 2.38 -10.07
N SER A 316 -18.43 1.81 -11.27
CA SER A 316 -19.62 1.12 -11.77
C SER A 316 -19.25 -0.20 -12.43
N VAL A 317 -20.23 -1.09 -12.58
CA VAL A 317 -20.06 -2.37 -13.30
C VAL A 317 -20.79 -2.25 -14.64
N LEU A 318 -20.05 -2.43 -15.73
CA LEU A 318 -20.58 -2.47 -17.08
C LEU A 318 -20.90 -3.92 -17.46
N VAL A 319 -22.15 -4.14 -17.83
CA VAL A 319 -22.70 -5.40 -18.34
C VAL A 319 -22.91 -5.29 -19.85
N HIS A 320 -22.75 -6.38 -20.60
CA HIS A 320 -22.90 -6.41 -22.08
C HIS A 320 -21.89 -5.56 -22.87
N GLY A 321 -20.76 -5.19 -22.26
CA GLY A 321 -19.66 -4.53 -22.98
C GLY A 321 -18.97 -5.52 -23.92
N ILE A 322 -18.80 -5.14 -25.19
CA ILE A 322 -18.13 -5.98 -26.20
C ILE A 322 -16.79 -5.32 -26.58
N PRO A 323 -15.66 -6.01 -26.41
CA PRO A 323 -14.37 -5.51 -26.89
C PRO A 323 -14.36 -5.37 -28.41
N LYS A 324 -13.76 -4.29 -28.92
CA LYS A 324 -13.50 -4.14 -30.36
C LYS A 324 -12.60 -5.24 -30.92
N GLN A 325 -12.74 -5.50 -32.22
CA GLN A 325 -12.09 -6.61 -32.92
C GLN A 325 -10.55 -6.54 -32.92
N ASP A 326 -9.96 -5.35 -32.77
CA ASP A 326 -8.51 -5.12 -32.89
C ASP A 326 -7.74 -5.15 -31.55
N ILE A 327 -8.36 -5.62 -30.47
CA ILE A 327 -7.74 -5.61 -29.14
C ILE A 327 -6.90 -6.89 -28.92
N PRO A 328 -5.68 -6.77 -28.39
CA PRO A 328 -4.87 -7.93 -28.01
C PRO A 328 -5.64 -8.88 -27.08
N ILE A 329 -5.65 -10.15 -27.45
CA ILE A 329 -6.25 -11.20 -26.63
C ILE A 329 -5.56 -11.21 -25.27
N GLY A 330 -6.34 -11.11 -24.20
CA GLY A 330 -5.83 -11.11 -22.83
C GLY A 330 -5.52 -9.73 -22.25
N LYS A 331 -5.72 -8.63 -22.99
CA LYS A 331 -5.65 -7.28 -22.43
C LYS A 331 -6.74 -7.12 -21.35
N LEU A 332 -6.33 -6.89 -20.11
CA LEU A 332 -7.24 -6.83 -18.95
C LEU A 332 -7.74 -5.41 -18.66
N TRP A 333 -6.91 -4.41 -18.92
CA TRP A 333 -7.24 -2.98 -18.84
C TRP A 333 -7.59 -2.43 -20.21
N LEU A 334 -8.79 -1.86 -20.36
CA LEU A 334 -9.30 -1.31 -21.61
C LEU A 334 -9.55 0.19 -21.49
N GLU A 335 -9.14 0.91 -22.52
CA GLU A 335 -9.38 2.34 -22.64
C GLU A 335 -10.83 2.63 -23.11
N ALA A 336 -11.25 3.90 -22.99
CA ALA A 336 -12.60 4.34 -23.32
C ALA A 336 -13.07 3.96 -24.73
N HIS A 337 -12.15 3.92 -25.69
CA HIS A 337 -12.44 3.69 -27.11
C HIS A 337 -12.38 2.22 -27.50
N GLU A 338 -11.96 1.33 -26.60
CA GLU A 338 -11.73 -0.10 -26.87
C GLU A 338 -12.97 -0.96 -26.54
N LEU A 339 -13.92 -0.43 -25.77
CA LEU A 339 -15.14 -1.14 -25.41
C LEU A 339 -16.35 -0.48 -26.07
N GLU A 340 -17.19 -1.26 -26.74
CA GLU A 340 -18.43 -0.78 -27.35
C GLU A 340 -19.66 -1.31 -26.61
N GLY A 341 -20.66 -0.45 -26.51
CA GLY A 341 -21.94 -0.77 -25.87
C GLY A 341 -21.84 -0.97 -24.37
N GLY A 342 -22.81 -1.72 -23.85
CA GLY A 342 -22.93 -2.04 -22.44
C GLY A 342 -23.81 -1.08 -21.64
N VAL A 343 -24.22 -1.56 -20.47
CA VAL A 343 -25.09 -0.86 -19.52
C VAL A 343 -24.36 -0.82 -18.19
N GLU A 344 -24.18 0.39 -17.63
CA GLU A 344 -23.59 0.56 -16.30
C GLU A 344 -24.65 0.36 -15.22
N ILE A 345 -24.32 -0.47 -14.24
CA ILE A 345 -25.06 -0.66 -12.99
C ILE A 345 -24.16 -0.34 -11.80
N LEU A 346 -24.75 -0.20 -10.60
CA LEU A 346 -23.98 -0.14 -9.35
C LEU A 346 -23.00 1.04 -9.34
N LYS A 347 -23.51 2.26 -9.50
CA LYS A 347 -22.65 3.45 -9.45
C LYS A 347 -22.41 3.86 -8.00
N THR A 348 -21.28 3.45 -7.46
CA THR A 348 -20.89 3.74 -6.07
C THR A 348 -19.83 4.84 -6.03
N PRO A 349 -20.01 5.90 -5.21
CA PRO A 349 -18.99 6.91 -5.01
C PRO A 349 -17.81 6.32 -4.22
N ILE A 350 -16.60 6.60 -4.67
CA ILE A 350 -15.33 6.20 -4.03
C ILE A 350 -14.40 7.41 -4.00
N ASN A 351 -13.36 7.36 -3.17
CA ASN A 351 -12.34 8.41 -3.13
C ASN A 351 -10.96 7.76 -3.03
N ILE A 352 -10.44 7.31 -4.18
CA ILE A 352 -9.21 6.51 -4.23
C ILE A 352 -8.21 7.17 -5.20
N PRO A 353 -6.99 7.52 -4.73
CA PRO A 353 -5.91 7.90 -5.62
C PRO A 353 -5.32 6.65 -6.28
N LEU A 354 -5.49 6.52 -7.58
CA LEU A 354 -4.91 5.44 -8.39
C LEU A 354 -3.44 5.78 -8.69
N ARG A 355 -2.55 4.85 -8.35
CA ARG A 355 -1.10 4.98 -8.49
C ARG A 355 -0.54 3.81 -9.29
N ALA A 356 0.61 4.03 -9.93
CA ALA A 356 1.28 3.02 -10.73
C ALA A 356 1.82 1.84 -9.88
N ASP A 357 2.18 2.08 -8.62
CA ASP A 357 2.72 1.08 -7.70
C ASP A 357 1.70 0.35 -6.84
N VAL A 358 0.41 0.68 -6.97
CA VAL A 358 -0.64 0.10 -6.14
C VAL A 358 -1.63 -0.67 -7.00
N ARG A 359 -1.83 -1.95 -6.69
CA ARG A 359 -2.94 -2.73 -7.23
C ARG A 359 -4.20 -2.50 -6.40
N GLU A 360 -5.23 -1.96 -7.02
CA GLU A 360 -6.54 -1.77 -6.40
C GLU A 360 -7.41 -2.99 -6.67
N GLN A 361 -7.79 -3.69 -5.61
CA GLN A 361 -8.74 -4.80 -5.67
C GLN A 361 -10.12 -4.33 -5.24
N PHE A 362 -11.08 -4.41 -6.15
CA PHE A 362 -12.48 -4.16 -5.88
C PHE A 362 -13.17 -5.50 -5.67
N LYS A 363 -13.80 -5.66 -4.50
CA LYS A 363 -14.68 -6.79 -4.19
C LYS A 363 -16.08 -6.27 -4.04
N ILE A 364 -17.00 -6.78 -4.84
CA ILE A 364 -18.39 -6.34 -4.87
C ILE A 364 -19.26 -7.56 -4.57
N LEU A 365 -20.05 -7.46 -3.51
CA LEU A 365 -21.09 -8.42 -3.18
C LEU A 365 -22.42 -7.88 -3.65
N LEU A 366 -23.01 -8.54 -4.66
CA LEU A 366 -24.30 -8.19 -5.22
C LEU A 366 -25.39 -9.10 -4.63
N ARG A 367 -26.48 -8.48 -4.18
CA ARG A 367 -27.70 -9.12 -3.68
C ARG A 367 -28.89 -8.78 -4.58
N PHE A 368 -29.94 -9.61 -4.61
CA PHE A 368 -31.07 -9.50 -5.54
C PHE A 368 -32.42 -9.22 -4.87
#